data_AF-A0A2R8B074-F1
#
_entry.id   AF-A0A2R8B074-F1
#
_cell.length_a   1.000
_cell.length_b   1.000
_cell.length_c   1.000
_cell.angle_alpha   90.00
_cell.angle_beta   90.00
_cell.angle_gamma   90.00
#
_symmetry.space_group_name_H-M   'P 1'
#
loop_
_entity.id
_entity.type
_entity.pdbx_description
1 polymer ?
#
loop_
_entity_poly.entity_id
_entity_poly.type
_entity_poly.pdbx_seq_one_letter_code
_entity_poly.pdbx_strand_id
1 'polypeptide(L)' 'MNFRDRVAQNIPDLIRARGLSQEELAHQADVSRGHMGQVETAKFAASFEWLEIVARSCLQSMYLRFRLSSGGNFR' A
#
# COMPACT_ATOMS: atom_id res chain seq x y z
N MET A 1 -10.08 -3.87 -20.55
CA MET A 1 -9.30 -3.71 -19.30
C MET A 1 -7.94 -4.35 -19.50
N ASN A 2 -6.87 -3.57 -19.42
CA ASN A 2 -5.49 -4.04 -19.55
C ASN A 2 -4.88 -4.34 -18.16
N PHE A 3 -3.63 -4.83 -18.11
CA PHE A 3 -2.97 -5.17 -16.84
C PHE A 3 -2.82 -3.96 -15.91
N ARG A 4 -2.50 -2.79 -16.46
CA ARG A 4 -2.34 -1.55 -15.70
C ARG A 4 -3.66 -1.11 -15.07
N ASP A 5 -4.77 -1.21 -15.80
CA ASP A 5 -6.11 -0.91 -15.26
C ASP A 5 -6.44 -1.84 -14.07
N ARG A 6 -6.02 -3.12 -14.15
CA ARG A 6 -6.20 -4.09 -13.04
C ARG A 6 -5.37 -3.71 -11.84
N VAL A 7 -4.11 -3.34 -12.04
CA VAL A 7 -3.23 -2.89 -10.95
C VAL A 7 -3.80 -1.62 -10.30
N ALA A 8 -4.22 -0.65 -11.10
CA ALA A 8 -4.80 0.61 -10.64
C ALA A 8 -6.06 0.41 -9.79
N GLN A 9 -6.90 -0.58 -10.11
CA GLN A 9 -8.10 -0.92 -9.33
C GLN A 9 -7.77 -1.74 -8.08
N ASN A 10 -6.88 -2.73 -8.20
CA ASN A 10 -6.60 -3.65 -7.10
C ASN A 10 -5.83 -3.00 -5.94
N ILE A 11 -4.93 -2.05 -6.22
CA ILE A 11 -4.10 -1.42 -5.18
C ILE A 11 -4.98 -0.67 -4.15
N PRO A 12 -5.84 0.29 -4.52
CA PRO A 12 -6.71 0.97 -3.57
C PRO A 12 -7.58 0.01 -2.75
N ASP A 13 -8.11 -1.02 -3.39
CA ASP A 13 -8.99 -2.00 -2.73
C ASP A 13 -8.23 -2.82 -1.68
N LEU A 14 -7.01 -3.25 -2.00
CA LEU A 14 -6.12 -3.89 -1.03
C LEU A 14 -5.80 -2.94 0.14
N ILE A 15 -5.48 -1.68 -0.13
CA ILE A 15 -5.15 -0.69 0.90
C ILE A 15 -6.34 -0.46 1.84
N ARG A 16 -7.54 -0.27 1.29
CA ARG A 16 -8.78 -0.09 2.06
C ARG A 16 -9.13 -1.32 2.89
N ALA A 17 -8.97 -2.52 2.33
CA ALA A 17 -9.18 -3.78 3.04
C ALA A 17 -8.25 -3.94 4.25
N ARG A 18 -7.11 -3.22 4.28
CA ARG A 18 -6.18 -3.18 5.42
C ARG A 18 -6.46 -2.03 6.40
N GLY A 19 -7.49 -1.22 6.16
CA GLY A 19 -7.79 -0.05 6.98
C GLY A 19 -6.73 1.05 6.90
N LEU A 20 -6.00 1.11 5.78
CA LEU A 20 -5.01 2.15 5.50
C LEU A 20 -5.61 3.21 4.57
N SER A 21 -5.12 4.45 4.71
CA SER A 21 -5.32 5.47 3.70
C SER A 21 -4.18 5.42 2.68
N GLN A 22 -4.42 5.96 1.49
CA GLN A 22 -3.37 6.15 0.48
C GLN A 22 -2.20 6.96 1.05
N GLU A 23 -2.50 8.02 1.80
CA GLU A 23 -1.50 8.90 2.38
C GLU A 23 -0.64 8.19 3.42
N GLU A 24 -1.27 7.41 4.30
CA GLU A 24 -0.57 6.61 5.30
C GLU A 24 0.37 5.61 4.61
N LEU A 25 -0.08 4.93 3.56
CA LEU A 25 0.77 4.00 2.84
C LEU A 25 1.89 4.70 2.07
N ALA A 26 1.61 5.81 1.39
CA ALA A 26 2.62 6.57 0.67
C ALA A 26 3.74 7.02 1.61
N HIS A 27 3.38 7.47 2.81
CA HIS A 27 4.33 7.81 3.86
C HIS A 27 5.12 6.58 4.35
N GLN A 28 4.46 5.45 4.63
CA GLN A 28 5.12 4.20 5.06
C GLN A 28 6.02 3.57 3.98
N ALA A 29 5.71 3.81 2.72
CA ALA A 29 6.46 3.31 1.56
C ALA A 29 7.57 4.28 1.11
N ASP A 30 7.67 5.46 1.71
CA ASP A 30 8.57 6.53 1.26
C ASP A 30 8.41 6.83 -0.25
N VAL A 31 7.17 6.91 -0.71
CA VAL A 31 6.83 7.23 -2.10
C VAL A 31 5.98 8.49 -2.18
N SER A 32 6.08 9.20 -3.30
CA SER A 32 5.24 10.37 -3.55
C SER A 32 3.75 9.99 -3.60
N ARG A 33 2.94 10.65 -2.78
CA ARG A 33 1.47 10.57 -2.83
C ARG A 33 0.93 10.90 -4.23
N GLY A 34 1.55 11.84 -4.93
CA GLY A 34 1.19 12.21 -6.30
C GLY A 34 1.44 11.09 -7.29
N HIS A 35 2.58 10.40 -7.18
CA HIS A 35 2.89 9.23 -8.01
C HIS A 35 1.95 8.06 -7.69
N MET A 36 1.65 7.81 -6.40
CA MET A 36 0.68 6.79 -6.00
C MET A 36 -0.71 7.05 -6.62
N GLY A 37 -1.24 8.27 -6.52
CA GLY A 37 -2.50 8.63 -7.16
C GLY A 37 -2.48 8.50 -8.69
N GLN A 38 -1.34 8.76 -9.32
CA GLN A 38 -1.15 8.54 -10.75
C GLN A 38 -1.16 7.04 -11.14
N VAL A 39 -0.66 6.16 -10.28
CA VAL A 39 -0.74 4.70 -10.49
C VAL A 39 -2.16 4.21 -10.28
N GLU A 40 -2.82 4.63 -9.20
CA GLU A 40 -4.20 4.23 -8.86
C GLU A 40 -5.25 4.73 -9.87
N THR A 41 -4.92 5.77 -10.66
CA THR A 41 -5.76 6.26 -11.76
C THR A 41 -5.35 5.71 -13.12
N ALA A 42 -4.41 4.75 -13.16
CA ALA A 42 -3.81 4.24 -14.39
C ALA A 42 -3.24 5.37 -15.29
N LYS A 43 -2.84 6.51 -14.73
CA LYS A 43 -2.17 7.62 -15.44
C LYS A 43 -0.66 7.40 -15.58
N PHE A 44 -0.07 6.60 -14.69
CA PHE A 44 1.27 6.02 -14.83
C PHE A 44 1.23 4.50 -14.68
N ALA A 45 2.16 3.79 -15.32
CA ALA A 45 2.36 2.37 -15.09
C ALA A 45 3.32 2.22 -13.90
N ALA A 46 2.96 1.39 -12.93
CA ALA A 46 3.86 1.09 -11.83
C ALA A 46 5.06 0.29 -12.34
N SER A 47 6.27 0.66 -11.90
CA SER A 47 7.43 -0.21 -12.07
C SER A 47 7.34 -1.39 -11.10
N PHE A 48 8.11 -2.44 -11.36
CA PHE A 48 8.15 -3.62 -10.49
C PHE A 48 8.68 -3.25 -9.09
N GLU A 49 9.71 -2.42 -9.02
CA GLU A 49 10.29 -1.92 -7.77
C GLU A 49 9.28 -1.13 -6.94
N TRP A 50 8.47 -0.30 -7.62
CA TRP A 50 7.42 0.46 -6.93
C TRP A 50 6.35 -0.47 -6.35
N LEU A 51 5.93 -1.49 -7.12
CA LEU A 51 4.98 -2.50 -6.63
C LEU A 51 5.52 -3.27 -5.44
N GLU A 52 6.81 -3.63 -5.45
CA GLU A 52 7.47 -4.33 -4.35
C GLU A 52 7.45 -3.50 -3.06
N ILE A 53 7.86 -2.22 -3.15
CA ILE A 53 7.89 -1.31 -1.99
C ILE A 53 6.48 -1.15 -1.39
N VAL A 54 5.48 -0.88 -2.24
CA VAL A 54 4.09 -0.66 -1.81
C VAL A 54 3.48 -1.92 -1.21
N ALA A 55 3.70 -3.09 -1.82
CA ALA A 55 3.23 -4.36 -1.29
C ALA A 55 3.87 -4.67 0.07
N ARG A 56 5.18 -4.45 0.21
CA ARG A 56 5.92 -4.68 1.47
C ARG A 56 5.40 -3.78 2.59
N SER A 57 5.25 -2.48 2.34
CA SER A 57 4.75 -1.53 3.34
C SER A 57 3.31 -1.84 3.75
N CYS A 58 2.47 -2.23 2.80
CA CYS A 58 1.09 -2.67 3.06
C CYS A 58 1.05 -3.91 3.98
N LEU A 59 1.90 -4.91 3.73
CA LEU A 59 2.01 -6.11 4.57
C LEU A 59 2.55 -5.80 5.97
N GLN A 60 3.59 -4.96 6.08
CA GLN A 60 4.22 -4.62 7.36
C GLN A 60 3.27 -3.89 8.32
N SER A 61 2.38 -3.07 7.77
CA SER A 61 1.35 -2.37 8.54
C SER A 61 0.37 -3.32 9.24
N MET A 62 0.04 -4.47 8.62
CA MET A 62 -0.76 -5.51 9.27
C MET A 62 -0.04 -6.10 10.50
N TYR A 63 1.26 -6.36 10.39
CA TYR A 63 2.05 -6.93 11.48
C TYR A 63 2.17 -5.97 12.67
N LEU A 64 2.34 -4.66 12.43
CA LEU A 64 2.36 -3.68 13.52
C LEU A 64 1.01 -3.57 14.22
N ARG A 65 -0.09 -3.53 13.48
CA ARG A 65 -1.45 -3.47 14.07
C ARG A 65 -1.76 -4.72 14.90
N PHE A 66 -1.36 -5.90 14.42
CA PHE A 66 -1.49 -7.13 15.20
C PHE A 66 -0.61 -7.14 16.46
N ARG A 67 0.65 -6.69 16.35
CA ARG A 67 1.57 -6.60 17.50
C ARG A 67 1.07 -5.62 18.57
N LEU A 68 0.55 -4.46 18.18
CA LEU A 68 0.02 -3.46 19.11
C LEU A 68 -1.32 -3.89 19.73
N SER A 69 -2.17 -4.59 18.98
CA SER A 69 -3.44 -5.12 19.49
C SER A 69 -3.28 -6.32 20.43
N SER A 70 -2.14 -7.02 20.38
CA SER A 70 -1.92 -8.25 21.17
C SER A 70 -1.34 -8.00 22.57
N GLY A 71 -1.09 -6.75 22.98
CA GLY A 71 -0.75 -6.42 24.37
C GLY A 71 0.39 -7.25 24.99
N GLY A 72 1.33 -7.72 24.18
CA GLY A 72 2.40 -8.62 24.61
C GLY A 72 3.48 -7.86 25.36
N ASN A 73 3.29 -7.68 26.67
CA ASN A 73 4.36 -7.38 27.61
C ASN A 73 5.27 -8.61 27.71
N PHE A 74 6.17 -8.77 26.75
CA PHE A 74 7.30 -9.68 26.87
C PHE A 74 8.49 -8.85 27.35
N ARG A 75 8.73 -8.98 28.66
CA ARG A 75 10.00 -8.68 29.31
C ARG A 75 11.14 -9.42 28.63
#